data_AF-A0A9P4LVI2-F1
#
_entry.id   AF-A0A9P4LVI2-F1
#
_cell.length_a   1.000
_cell.length_b   1.000
_cell.length_c   1.000
_cell.angle_alpha   90.00
_cell.angle_beta   90.00
_cell.angle_gamma   90.00
#
_symmetry.space_group_name_H-M   'P 1'
#
loop_
_entity.id
_entity.type
_entity.pdbx_description
1 polymer ?
#
loop_
_entity_poly.entity_id
_entity_poly.type
_entity_poly.pdbx_seq_one_letter_code
_entity_poly.pdbx_strand_id
1 'polypeptide(L)'
;MSSPSSDRDRRAQKVNRWAAVIVPLILIAIVAWASYIVIVKVAVDRYLAKSSGRDAGDGVAVIVVYCLVLALTALCYLRLLVTIWYNPGYMPRRAGSGSGNTTTIDGSGLGSSPLLSSKHAQATGGHKHQGGLVPDYRNRIGDGTVTFAEERLAAKMKNLDSFRPRQLFLVDGDGLPRWCLECACWKPDRTHHCSDLGRVGGIVSETTMKFFLQFTFYASLLSLIVLVVTALSLTQDNGDNDAQLIAAVAVAAVFFVFAIGIFGNTFAMLITNRTTVESLGKTQSYAFAVLITPDWYPHDTSGPQKPFPFDVKTFPAAPDALYGIMSTRPGENPWDLGAWRNVGSVMGKSVRQGEKWRGE
;
A
#
# COMPACT_ATOMS: atom_id res chain seq x y z
N MET A 1 -18.21 6.34 -27.89
CA MET A 1 -17.09 7.29 -27.78
C MET A 1 -16.64 7.34 -26.34
N SER A 2 -15.43 6.86 -26.03
CA SER A 2 -14.82 6.95 -24.69
C SER A 2 -14.59 8.41 -24.32
N SER A 3 -14.77 8.76 -23.03
CA SER A 3 -14.48 10.11 -22.55
C SER A 3 -12.95 10.33 -22.54
N PRO A 4 -12.45 11.54 -22.86
CA PRO A 4 -11.02 11.81 -22.94
C PRO A 4 -10.24 11.59 -21.62
N SER A 5 -10.91 11.54 -20.46
CA SER A 5 -10.31 11.13 -19.18
C SER A 5 -10.08 9.62 -19.10
N SER A 6 -11.05 8.81 -19.52
CA SER A 6 -10.93 7.34 -19.53
C SER A 6 -9.78 6.84 -20.42
N ASP A 7 -9.52 7.53 -21.53
CA ASP A 7 -8.40 7.20 -22.42
C ASP A 7 -7.04 7.59 -21.84
N ARG A 8 -6.96 8.65 -21.04
CA ARG A 8 -5.74 9.02 -20.30
C ARG A 8 -5.42 8.00 -19.22
N ASP A 9 -6.41 7.61 -18.42
CA ASP A 9 -6.24 6.62 -17.36
C ASP A 9 -5.83 5.26 -17.92
N ARG A 10 -6.43 4.86 -19.06
CA ARG A 10 -6.06 3.62 -19.76
C ARG A 10 -4.64 3.66 -20.34
N ARG A 11 -4.20 4.82 -20.85
CA ARG A 11 -2.81 5.01 -21.29
C ARG A 11 -1.85 4.95 -20.12
N ALA A 12 -2.15 5.63 -19.02
CA ALA A 12 -1.36 5.57 -17.78
C ALA A 12 -1.24 4.14 -17.24
N GLN A 13 -2.34 3.38 -17.18
CA GLN A 13 -2.32 1.96 -16.79
C GLN A 13 -1.42 1.11 -17.70
N LYS A 14 -1.46 1.33 -19.01
CA LYS A 14 -0.56 0.63 -19.96
C LYS A 14 0.90 0.97 -19.70
N VAL A 15 1.22 2.25 -19.48
CA VAL A 15 2.59 2.70 -19.17
C VAL A 15 3.06 2.08 -17.86
N ASN A 16 2.24 2.10 -16.81
CA ASN A 16 2.55 1.52 -15.51
C ASN A 16 2.81 0.01 -15.60
N ARG A 17 2.08 -0.69 -16.46
CA ARG A 17 2.30 -2.12 -16.71
C ARG A 17 3.64 -2.41 -17.37
N TRP A 18 4.06 -1.58 -18.33
CA TRP A 18 5.38 -1.70 -18.95
C TRP A 18 6.50 -1.33 -17.97
N ALA A 19 6.31 -0.26 -17.19
CA ALA A 19 7.25 0.13 -16.14
C ALA A 19 7.47 -1.00 -15.12
N ALA A 20 6.42 -1.73 -14.74
CA ALA A 20 6.49 -2.86 -13.83
C ALA A 20 7.35 -4.03 -14.35
N VAL A 21 7.63 -4.10 -15.66
CA VAL A 21 8.51 -5.12 -16.27
C VAL A 21 9.90 -4.55 -16.54
N ILE A 22 9.97 -3.35 -17.11
CA ILE A 22 11.23 -2.72 -17.54
C ILE A 22 12.10 -2.35 -16.33
N VAL A 23 11.52 -1.78 -15.28
CA VAL A 23 12.28 -1.33 -14.10
C VAL A 23 13.04 -2.49 -13.45
N PRO A 24 12.42 -3.66 -13.15
CA PRO A 24 13.15 -4.84 -12.67
C PRO A 24 14.32 -5.27 -13.55
N LEU A 25 14.15 -5.26 -14.88
CA LEU A 25 15.20 -5.68 -15.81
C LEU A 25 16.40 -4.70 -15.79
N ILE A 26 16.12 -3.40 -15.73
CA ILE A 26 17.15 -2.37 -15.58
C ILE A 26 17.89 -2.54 -14.25
N LEU A 27 17.17 -2.81 -13.16
CA LEU A 27 17.79 -3.04 -11.85
C LEU A 27 18.72 -4.27 -11.87
N ILE A 28 18.31 -5.37 -12.50
CA ILE A 28 19.16 -6.57 -12.65
C ILE A 28 20.42 -6.23 -13.46
N ALA A 29 20.30 -5.48 -14.55
CA ALA A 29 21.44 -5.08 -15.37
C ALA A 29 22.44 -4.20 -14.58
N ILE A 30 21.94 -3.23 -13.81
CA ILE A 30 22.78 -2.37 -12.96
C ILE A 30 23.49 -3.19 -11.88
N VAL A 31 22.79 -4.12 -11.23
CA VAL A 31 23.38 -4.98 -10.19
C VAL A 31 24.43 -5.92 -10.79
N ALA A 32 24.20 -6.49 -11.97
CA ALA A 32 25.16 -7.33 -12.67
C ALA A 32 26.43 -6.54 -13.06
N TRP A 33 26.27 -5.33 -13.57
CA TRP A 33 27.38 -4.43 -13.87
C TRP A 33 28.17 -4.04 -12.61
N ALA A 34 27.48 -3.68 -11.52
CA ALA A 34 28.13 -3.38 -10.25
C ALA A 34 28.86 -4.61 -9.67
N SER A 35 28.30 -5.82 -9.84
CA SER A 35 28.95 -7.08 -9.44
C SER A 35 30.26 -7.28 -10.19
N TYR A 36 30.27 -7.04 -11.49
CA TYR A 36 31.49 -7.09 -12.30
C TYR A 36 32.56 -6.12 -11.78
N ILE A 37 32.19 -4.88 -11.46
CA ILE A 37 33.14 -3.89 -10.95
C ILE A 37 33.69 -4.29 -9.58
N VAL A 38 32.84 -4.66 -8.63
CA VAL A 38 33.30 -5.02 -7.28
C VAL A 38 34.15 -6.28 -7.29
N ILE A 39 33.75 -7.31 -8.03
CA ILE A 39 34.45 -8.61 -8.00
C ILE A 39 35.70 -8.57 -8.87
N VAL A 40 35.59 -8.14 -10.14
CA VAL A 40 36.72 -8.22 -11.08
C VAL A 40 37.63 -7.01 -10.90
N LYS A 41 37.11 -5.81 -11.12
CA LYS A 41 37.93 -4.59 -11.15
C LYS A 41 38.51 -4.20 -9.79
N VAL A 42 37.78 -4.45 -8.72
CA VAL A 42 38.23 -4.11 -7.37
C VAL A 42 38.89 -5.30 -6.69
N ALA A 43 38.14 -6.36 -6.39
CA ALA A 43 38.69 -7.46 -5.59
C ALA A 43 39.80 -8.25 -6.30
N VAL A 44 39.62 -8.59 -7.58
CA VAL A 44 40.64 -9.34 -8.33
C VAL A 44 41.79 -8.44 -8.77
N ASP A 45 41.52 -7.41 -9.57
CA ASP A 45 42.59 -6.64 -10.22
C ASP A 45 43.39 -5.78 -9.23
N ARG A 46 42.74 -5.19 -8.22
CA ARG A 46 43.39 -4.26 -7.28
C ARG A 46 43.89 -4.93 -6.00
N TYR A 47 43.09 -5.81 -5.39
CA TYR A 47 43.46 -6.44 -4.11
C TYR A 47 44.24 -7.76 -4.30
N LEU A 48 43.78 -8.66 -5.18
CA LEU A 48 44.40 -9.98 -5.33
C LEU A 48 45.61 -9.98 -6.28
N ALA A 49 45.53 -9.32 -7.44
CA ALA A 49 46.56 -9.39 -8.46
C ALA A 49 47.82 -8.55 -8.14
N LYS A 50 47.67 -7.50 -7.32
CA LYS A 50 48.75 -6.58 -6.94
C LYS A 50 49.40 -6.92 -5.58
N SER A 51 49.00 -8.03 -4.95
CA SER A 51 49.15 -8.21 -3.50
C SER A 51 50.58 -8.47 -3.00
N SER A 52 50.95 -7.77 -1.93
CA SER A 52 51.68 -8.35 -0.80
C SER A 52 50.66 -9.10 0.08
N GLY A 53 51.03 -10.18 0.77
CA GLY A 53 50.06 -11.16 1.35
C GLY A 53 48.95 -10.64 2.27
N ARG A 54 49.00 -9.38 2.74
CA ARG A 54 47.92 -8.72 3.48
C ARG A 54 46.78 -8.22 2.57
N ASP A 55 47.10 -7.73 1.37
CA ASP A 55 46.11 -7.15 0.45
C ASP A 55 45.22 -8.23 -0.20
N ALA A 56 45.73 -9.46 -0.30
CA ALA A 56 44.95 -10.60 -0.78
C ALA A 56 43.79 -10.97 0.17
N GLY A 57 44.00 -10.82 1.49
CA GLY A 57 42.96 -11.07 2.49
C GLY A 57 41.78 -10.12 2.36
N ASP A 58 42.05 -8.84 2.09
CA ASP A 58 41.04 -7.81 1.91
C ASP A 58 40.18 -8.07 0.66
N GLY A 59 40.80 -8.51 -0.45
CA GLY A 59 40.10 -8.90 -1.67
C GLY A 59 39.12 -10.06 -1.46
N VAL A 60 39.54 -11.11 -0.75
CA VAL A 60 38.65 -12.24 -0.42
C VAL A 60 37.50 -11.78 0.49
N ALA A 61 37.78 -10.96 1.50
CA ALA A 61 36.76 -10.43 2.40
C ALA A 61 35.69 -9.62 1.65
N VAL A 62 36.10 -8.75 0.72
CA VAL A 62 35.18 -7.97 -0.13
C VAL A 62 34.27 -8.89 -0.93
N ILE A 63 34.81 -9.92 -1.60
CA ILE A 63 34.01 -10.87 -2.39
C ILE A 63 32.98 -11.59 -1.52
N VAL A 64 33.40 -12.14 -0.38
CA VAL A 64 32.52 -12.92 0.51
C VAL A 64 31.39 -12.05 1.05
N VAL A 65 31.71 -10.87 1.60
CA VAL A 65 30.70 -9.97 2.16
C VAL A 65 29.74 -9.48 1.08
N TYR A 66 30.26 -9.09 -0.10
CA TYR A 66 29.44 -8.66 -1.22
C TYR A 66 28.48 -9.76 -1.68
N CYS A 67 28.97 -10.98 -1.91
CA CYS A 67 28.16 -12.10 -2.36
C CYS A 67 27.08 -12.50 -1.35
N LEU A 68 27.39 -12.46 -0.04
CA LEU A 68 26.40 -12.74 1.00
C LEU A 68 25.27 -11.71 1.01
N VAL A 69 25.61 -10.41 0.98
CA VAL A 69 24.58 -9.35 0.95
C VAL A 69 23.80 -9.35 -0.36
N LEU A 70 24.46 -9.61 -1.49
CA LEU A 70 23.81 -9.79 -2.79
C LEU A 70 22.81 -10.95 -2.76
N ALA A 71 23.20 -12.11 -2.21
CA ALA A 71 22.33 -13.27 -2.07
C ALA A 71 21.12 -12.96 -1.18
N LEU A 72 21.32 -12.30 -0.03
CA LEU A 72 20.20 -11.88 0.84
C LEU A 72 19.27 -10.88 0.14
N THR A 73 19.82 -9.92 -0.60
CA THR A 73 19.04 -8.95 -1.39
C THR A 73 18.21 -9.67 -2.46
N ALA A 74 18.84 -10.58 -3.22
CA ALA A 74 18.17 -11.36 -4.26
C ALA A 74 17.08 -12.27 -3.69
N LEU A 75 17.34 -12.94 -2.57
CA LEU A 75 16.35 -13.78 -1.88
C LEU A 75 15.14 -12.97 -1.40
N CYS A 76 15.36 -11.78 -0.82
CA CYS A 76 14.27 -10.91 -0.38
C CYS A 76 13.47 -10.38 -1.57
N TYR A 77 14.16 -10.00 -2.66
CA TYR A 77 13.51 -9.55 -3.89
C TYR A 77 12.68 -10.66 -4.54
N LEU A 78 13.23 -11.87 -4.64
CA LEU A 78 12.50 -13.03 -5.17
C LEU A 78 11.28 -13.36 -4.30
N ARG A 79 11.41 -13.37 -2.98
CA ARG A 79 10.27 -13.58 -2.06
C ARG A 79 9.20 -12.51 -2.23
N LEU A 80 9.59 -11.24 -2.40
CA LEU A 80 8.66 -10.15 -2.68
C LEU A 80 7.91 -10.40 -3.99
N LEU A 81 8.61 -10.73 -5.08
CA LEU A 81 7.99 -11.00 -6.39
C LEU A 81 7.05 -12.21 -6.34
N VAL A 82 7.49 -13.32 -5.74
CA VAL A 82 6.68 -14.53 -5.55
C VAL A 82 5.41 -14.18 -4.75
N THR A 83 5.53 -13.42 -3.66
CA THR A 83 4.36 -13.03 -2.86
C THR A 83 3.40 -12.15 -3.65
N ILE A 84 3.90 -11.18 -4.43
CA ILE A 84 3.07 -10.35 -5.31
C ILE A 84 2.31 -11.22 -6.34
N TRP A 85 2.95 -12.27 -6.87
CA TRP A 85 2.35 -13.12 -7.89
C TRP A 85 1.30 -14.08 -7.32
N TYR A 86 1.59 -14.73 -6.20
CA TYR A 86 0.72 -15.76 -5.62
C TYR A 86 -0.31 -15.20 -4.63
N ASN A 87 0.03 -14.13 -3.89
CA ASN A 87 -0.86 -13.54 -2.89
C ASN A 87 -0.69 -12.00 -2.79
N PRO A 88 -1.17 -11.25 -3.79
CA PRO A 88 -1.08 -9.79 -3.79
C PRO A 88 -1.98 -9.09 -2.76
N GLY A 89 -2.86 -9.83 -2.07
CA GLY A 89 -3.81 -9.27 -1.10
C GLY A 89 -4.91 -8.41 -1.75
N TYR A 90 -5.27 -8.68 -3.00
CA TYR A 90 -6.36 -7.97 -3.67
C TYR A 90 -7.73 -8.50 -3.26
N MET A 91 -8.70 -7.59 -3.10
CA MET A 91 -10.08 -7.99 -2.90
C MET A 91 -10.66 -8.62 -4.17
N PRO A 92 -11.47 -9.69 -4.05
CA PRO A 92 -12.21 -10.25 -5.18
C PRO A 92 -13.11 -9.17 -5.78
N ARG A 93 -13.09 -9.03 -7.10
CA ARG A 93 -14.03 -8.17 -7.81
C ARG A 93 -15.36 -8.88 -7.87
N ARG A 94 -16.46 -8.20 -7.52
CA ARG A 94 -17.79 -8.79 -7.71
C ARG A 94 -18.05 -8.96 -9.20
N ALA A 95 -18.39 -10.18 -9.62
CA ALA A 95 -18.75 -10.47 -11.01
C ALA A 95 -19.87 -9.51 -11.46
N GLY A 96 -19.66 -8.82 -12.58
CA GLY A 96 -20.57 -7.77 -13.08
C GLY A 96 -20.06 -6.33 -12.91
N SER A 97 -19.05 -6.10 -12.06
CA SER A 97 -18.28 -4.85 -12.07
C SER A 97 -17.25 -4.91 -13.20
N GLY A 98 -17.66 -5.04 -14.46
CA GLY A 98 -16.76 -4.82 -15.59
C GLY A 98 -16.73 -3.33 -15.88
N SER A 99 -15.54 -2.74 -16.00
CA SER A 99 -15.41 -1.52 -16.81
C SER A 99 -16.03 -1.83 -18.17
N GLY A 100 -17.05 -1.07 -18.58
CA GLY A 100 -17.99 -1.44 -19.64
C GLY A 100 -17.33 -1.95 -20.91
N ASN A 101 -17.38 -3.26 -21.11
CA ASN A 101 -17.45 -3.84 -22.44
C ASN A 101 -18.94 -3.94 -22.76
N THR A 102 -19.45 -2.95 -23.51
CA THR A 102 -20.71 -3.12 -24.24
C THR A 102 -20.43 -4.16 -25.33
N THR A 103 -20.62 -5.44 -25.03
CA THR A 103 -20.93 -6.41 -26.07
C THR A 103 -22.22 -5.96 -26.74
N THR A 104 -22.11 -5.63 -28.02
CA THR A 104 -23.22 -5.40 -28.93
C THR A 104 -24.14 -6.60 -28.87
N ILE A 105 -25.31 -6.44 -28.25
CA ILE A 105 -26.43 -7.34 -28.45
C ILE A 105 -27.34 -6.65 -29.46
N ASP A 106 -27.46 -7.30 -30.61
CA ASP A 106 -28.36 -6.90 -31.70
C ASP A 106 -29.80 -6.79 -31.19
N GLY A 107 -30.48 -5.74 -31.65
CA GLY A 107 -31.75 -5.31 -31.10
C GLY A 107 -32.92 -6.23 -31.41
N SER A 108 -33.79 -6.39 -30.42
CA SER A 108 -35.24 -6.18 -30.58
C SER A 108 -35.94 -6.32 -29.22
N GLY A 109 -36.69 -5.29 -28.81
CA GLY A 109 -37.67 -5.41 -27.72
C GLY A 109 -37.56 -4.41 -26.57
N LEU A 110 -38.22 -3.26 -26.74
CA LEU A 110 -38.90 -2.42 -25.74
C LEU A 110 -38.17 -1.99 -24.45
N GLY A 111 -37.88 -0.68 -24.39
CA GLY A 111 -38.15 0.17 -23.23
C GLY A 111 -37.13 0.19 -22.10
N SER A 112 -36.07 1.00 -22.22
CA SER A 112 -35.27 1.50 -21.08
C SER A 112 -34.44 2.72 -21.47
N SER A 113 -34.60 3.82 -20.72
CA SER A 113 -33.88 5.08 -20.89
C SER A 113 -32.38 4.95 -20.56
N PRO A 114 -31.50 5.75 -21.21
CA PRO A 114 -30.05 5.54 -21.16
C PRO A 114 -29.40 6.24 -19.96
N LEU A 115 -28.67 5.52 -19.11
CA LEU A 115 -27.84 6.14 -18.07
C LEU A 115 -26.40 6.33 -18.56
N LEU A 116 -26.00 7.59 -18.51
CA LEU A 116 -24.85 8.19 -19.15
C LEU A 116 -23.54 7.94 -18.40
N SER A 117 -22.51 7.80 -19.23
CA SER A 117 -21.07 7.79 -18.98
C SER A 117 -20.59 8.71 -17.83
N SER A 118 -19.98 8.06 -16.84
CA SER A 118 -19.27 8.64 -15.69
C SER A 118 -18.24 9.70 -16.08
N LYS A 119 -18.47 10.95 -15.68
CA LYS A 119 -17.46 12.01 -15.62
C LYS A 119 -16.82 11.98 -14.22
N HIS A 120 -15.65 11.35 -14.09
CA HIS A 120 -14.81 11.50 -12.90
C HIS A 120 -13.99 12.79 -13.02
N ALA A 121 -14.29 13.76 -12.15
CA ALA A 121 -13.49 14.96 -11.97
C ALA A 121 -12.56 14.78 -10.76
N GLN A 122 -11.31 15.11 -11.01
CA GLN A 122 -10.18 15.20 -10.09
C GLN A 122 -10.57 16.03 -8.85
N ALA A 123 -10.57 15.42 -7.66
CA ALA A 123 -10.67 16.16 -6.40
C ALA A 123 -9.30 16.15 -5.70
N THR A 124 -8.46 17.08 -6.13
CA THR A 124 -7.43 17.69 -5.30
C THR A 124 -8.09 18.50 -4.19
N GLY A 125 -7.55 18.45 -2.97
CA GLY A 125 -7.79 19.46 -1.95
C GLY A 125 -8.60 18.99 -0.76
N GLY A 126 -7.96 19.03 0.41
CA GLY A 126 -8.63 18.86 1.69
C GLY A 126 -9.61 19.99 1.97
N HIS A 127 -10.74 19.65 2.56
CA HIS A 127 -11.57 20.59 3.29
C HIS A 127 -11.81 20.06 4.70
N LYS A 128 -11.44 20.89 5.68
CA LYS A 128 -11.82 20.75 7.08
C LYS A 128 -13.33 20.88 7.19
N HIS A 129 -13.98 20.01 7.95
CA HIS A 129 -15.28 20.33 8.53
C HIS A 129 -15.32 19.95 10.01
N GLN A 130 -15.59 20.98 10.81
CA GLN A 130 -16.03 20.94 12.20
C GLN A 130 -17.36 20.17 12.32
N GLY A 131 -17.57 19.60 13.50
CA GLY A 131 -18.64 18.65 13.77
C GLY A 131 -20.06 19.21 13.79
N GLY A 132 -20.99 18.28 13.99
CA GLY A 132 -22.39 18.52 14.32
C GLY A 132 -23.31 18.61 13.11
N LEU A 133 -24.34 17.75 13.14
CA LEU A 133 -25.55 17.69 12.30
C LEU A 133 -25.43 16.88 11.00
N VAL A 134 -26.11 15.72 11.03
CA VAL A 134 -26.52 14.93 9.87
C VAL A 134 -27.24 15.85 8.88
N PRO A 135 -26.80 15.98 7.62
CA PRO A 135 -27.56 16.74 6.62
C PRO A 135 -28.86 15.99 6.31
N ASP A 136 -30.00 16.62 6.55
CA ASP A 136 -31.30 16.17 6.08
C ASP A 136 -31.34 16.28 4.54
N TYR A 137 -31.19 15.15 3.86
CA TYR A 137 -31.11 15.06 2.40
C TYR A 137 -32.46 15.12 1.69
N ARG A 138 -33.53 15.55 2.37
CA ARG A 138 -34.89 15.42 1.84
C ARG A 138 -35.32 16.49 0.84
N ASN A 139 -34.50 17.50 0.53
CA ASN A 139 -34.88 18.52 -0.45
C ASN A 139 -33.68 19.06 -1.23
N ARG A 140 -33.43 18.50 -2.41
CA ARG A 140 -32.82 19.20 -3.57
C ARG A 140 -33.19 18.47 -4.87
N ILE A 141 -34.43 18.68 -5.30
CA ILE A 141 -34.83 18.48 -6.69
C ILE A 141 -34.47 19.79 -7.41
N GLY A 142 -33.57 19.74 -8.39
CA GLY A 142 -33.23 20.96 -9.15
C GLY A 142 -32.29 20.78 -10.34
N ASP A 143 -31.44 19.76 -10.37
CA ASP A 143 -30.65 19.43 -11.56
C ASP A 143 -30.46 17.91 -11.55
N GLY A 144 -30.93 17.22 -12.59
CA GLY A 144 -31.06 15.75 -12.64
C GLY A 144 -29.74 14.98 -12.68
N THR A 145 -28.67 15.51 -12.10
CA THR A 145 -27.36 14.86 -11.99
C THR A 145 -27.16 14.36 -10.55
N VAL A 146 -27.20 13.04 -10.39
CA VAL A 146 -26.87 12.38 -9.12
C VAL A 146 -25.40 12.67 -8.80
N THR A 147 -25.12 13.21 -7.62
CA THR A 147 -23.75 13.45 -7.17
C THR A 147 -23.03 12.12 -6.91
N PHE A 148 -21.71 12.09 -7.03
CA PHE A 148 -20.91 10.90 -6.71
C PHE A 148 -21.17 10.38 -5.28
N ALA A 149 -21.43 11.29 -4.33
CA ALA A 149 -21.77 10.94 -2.95
C ALA A 149 -23.11 10.20 -2.86
N GLU A 150 -24.13 10.69 -3.58
CA GLU A 150 -25.45 10.05 -3.64
C GLU A 150 -25.40 8.69 -4.34
N GLU A 151 -24.65 8.57 -5.45
CA GLU A 151 -24.44 7.29 -6.14
C GLU A 151 -23.76 6.28 -5.21
N ARG A 152 -22.72 6.71 -4.50
CA ARG A 152 -22.01 5.87 -3.52
C ARG A 152 -22.93 5.43 -2.39
N LEU A 153 -23.75 6.34 -1.86
CA LEU A 153 -24.71 6.03 -0.80
C LEU A 153 -25.78 5.03 -1.29
N ALA A 154 -26.37 5.27 -2.47
CA ALA A 154 -27.33 4.36 -3.08
C ALA A 154 -26.73 2.96 -3.30
N ALA A 155 -25.48 2.89 -3.76
CA ALA A 155 -24.77 1.63 -3.93
C ALA A 155 -24.48 0.94 -2.59
N LYS A 156 -24.13 1.68 -1.53
CA LYS A 156 -24.00 1.13 -0.18
C LYS A 156 -25.30 0.49 0.29
N MET A 157 -26.41 1.25 0.23
CA MET A 157 -27.72 0.79 0.67
C MET A 157 -28.16 -0.46 -0.09
N LYS A 158 -28.00 -0.47 -1.42
CA LYS A 158 -28.33 -1.62 -2.28
C LYS A 158 -27.57 -2.89 -1.90
N ASN A 159 -26.35 -2.76 -1.39
CA ASN A 159 -25.48 -3.90 -1.08
C ASN A 159 -25.39 -4.19 0.42
N LEU A 160 -26.09 -3.45 1.27
CA LEU A 160 -25.89 -3.48 2.72
C LEU A 160 -26.19 -4.87 3.32
N ASP A 161 -27.16 -5.59 2.76
CA ASP A 161 -27.52 -6.96 3.18
C ASP A 161 -26.38 -7.97 2.97
N SER A 162 -25.48 -7.69 2.03
CA SER A 162 -24.30 -8.52 1.76
C SER A 162 -23.11 -8.17 2.68
N PHE A 163 -23.17 -7.04 3.38
CA PHE A 163 -22.14 -6.69 4.35
C PHE A 163 -22.18 -7.67 5.52
N ARG A 164 -21.01 -8.00 6.06
CA ARG A 164 -20.89 -8.84 7.25
C ARG A 164 -20.17 -8.01 8.30
N PRO A 165 -20.93 -7.40 9.24
CA PRO A 165 -20.34 -6.51 10.22
C PRO A 165 -19.44 -7.29 11.18
N ARG A 166 -18.28 -6.72 11.50
CA ARG A 166 -17.33 -7.24 12.49
C ARG A 166 -17.61 -6.58 13.85
N GLN A 167 -16.88 -6.93 14.90
CA GLN A 167 -17.00 -6.24 16.20
C GLN A 167 -16.58 -4.77 16.14
N LEU A 168 -15.59 -4.45 15.29
CA LEU A 168 -15.06 -3.12 15.05
C LEU A 168 -14.70 -3.01 13.57
N PHE A 169 -15.12 -1.93 12.91
CA PHE A 169 -14.74 -1.64 11.52
C PHE A 169 -14.90 -0.16 11.18
N LEU A 170 -14.20 0.29 10.13
CA LEU A 170 -14.28 1.67 9.64
C LEU A 170 -15.58 1.95 8.87
N VAL A 171 -16.15 3.11 9.14
CA VAL A 171 -17.32 3.67 8.45
C VAL A 171 -16.97 5.01 7.79
N ASP A 172 -17.77 5.45 6.83
CA ASP A 172 -17.71 6.83 6.35
C ASP A 172 -18.54 7.76 7.26
N GLY A 173 -18.59 9.06 6.96
CA GLY A 173 -19.37 10.05 7.73
C GLY A 173 -20.90 9.82 7.74
N ASP A 174 -21.41 8.89 6.93
CA ASP A 174 -22.79 8.41 6.95
C ASP A 174 -23.04 7.31 8.02
N GLY A 175 -21.98 6.88 8.70
CA GLY A 175 -21.96 5.75 9.64
C GLY A 175 -22.19 4.39 8.96
N LEU A 176 -22.06 4.31 7.64
CA LEU A 176 -22.14 3.07 6.87
C LEU A 176 -20.74 2.56 6.49
N PRO A 177 -20.57 1.24 6.30
CA PRO A 177 -19.29 0.67 5.92
C PRO A 177 -18.74 1.28 4.63
N ARG A 178 -17.42 1.29 4.50
CA ARG A 178 -16.75 1.90 3.33
C ARG A 178 -16.96 1.04 2.08
N TRP A 179 -17.42 1.66 0.99
CA TRP A 179 -17.71 0.98 -0.29
C TRP A 179 -16.84 1.51 -1.43
N CYS A 180 -16.49 0.63 -2.37
CA CYS A 180 -15.85 0.98 -3.65
C CYS A 180 -16.86 0.81 -4.79
N LEU A 181 -17.15 1.89 -5.52
CA LEU A 181 -18.03 1.82 -6.71
C LEU A 181 -17.35 1.06 -7.85
N GLU A 182 -16.07 1.33 -8.08
CA GLU A 182 -15.28 0.81 -9.20
C GLU A 182 -15.04 -0.69 -9.11
N CYS A 183 -14.91 -1.22 -7.89
CA CYS A 183 -14.71 -2.65 -7.63
C CYS A 183 -15.99 -3.37 -7.19
N ALA A 184 -17.04 -2.62 -6.88
CA ALA A 184 -18.30 -3.11 -6.30
C ALA A 184 -18.09 -4.05 -5.10
N CYS A 185 -17.25 -3.61 -4.15
CA CYS A 185 -16.93 -4.38 -2.95
C CYS A 185 -16.83 -3.48 -1.71
N TRP A 186 -17.10 -4.08 -0.55
CA TRP A 186 -16.81 -3.49 0.76
C TRP A 186 -15.30 -3.40 0.96
N LYS A 187 -14.81 -2.25 1.43
CA LYS A 187 -13.39 -2.01 1.69
C LYS A 187 -13.09 -2.46 3.11
N PRO A 188 -12.23 -3.47 3.32
CA PRO A 188 -11.68 -3.74 4.65
C PRO A 188 -10.96 -2.53 5.24
N ASP A 189 -10.67 -2.59 6.52
CA ASP A 189 -9.95 -1.51 7.19
C ASP A 189 -8.59 -1.25 6.53
N ARG A 190 -8.21 0.02 6.43
CA ARG A 190 -6.94 0.48 5.84
C ARG A 190 -6.71 0.10 4.36
N THR A 191 -7.74 -0.41 3.67
CA THR A 191 -7.67 -0.68 2.22
C THR A 191 -8.16 0.50 1.37
N HIS A 192 -7.56 0.65 0.19
CA HIS A 192 -7.85 1.73 -0.75
C HIS A 192 -7.99 1.17 -2.18
N HIS A 193 -8.77 1.84 -3.01
CA HIS A 193 -8.81 1.55 -4.45
C HIS A 193 -7.56 2.13 -5.10
N CYS A 194 -6.86 1.32 -5.88
CA CYS A 194 -5.72 1.75 -6.67
C CYS A 194 -6.13 1.77 -8.14
N SER A 195 -6.19 2.96 -8.75
CA SER A 195 -6.51 3.15 -10.17
C SER A 195 -5.47 2.53 -11.10
N ASP A 196 -4.20 2.46 -10.67
CA ASP A 196 -3.12 1.85 -11.45
C ASP A 196 -3.29 0.34 -11.60
N LEU A 197 -3.85 -0.30 -10.57
CA LEU A 197 -4.14 -1.74 -10.55
C LEU A 197 -5.58 -2.06 -10.95
N GLY A 198 -6.47 -1.06 -10.92
CA GLY A 198 -7.91 -1.23 -11.12
C GLY A 198 -8.60 -2.08 -10.05
N ARG A 199 -8.04 -2.16 -8.84
CA ARG A 199 -8.49 -3.04 -7.75
C ARG A 199 -8.34 -2.38 -6.38
N VAL A 200 -9.06 -2.90 -5.38
CA VAL A 200 -8.82 -2.55 -3.96
C VAL A 200 -7.62 -3.35 -3.46
N GLY A 201 -6.60 -2.64 -3.00
CA GLY A 201 -5.29 -3.18 -2.61
C GLY A 201 -4.14 -2.41 -3.27
N GLY A 202 -2.91 -2.85 -3.01
CA GLY A 202 -1.68 -2.21 -3.51
C GLY A 202 -0.58 -3.24 -3.80
N ILE A 203 0.50 -2.81 -4.45
CA ILE A 203 1.69 -3.65 -4.70
C ILE A 203 2.46 -3.88 -3.39
N VAL A 204 2.67 -2.80 -2.64
CA VAL A 204 3.17 -2.85 -1.26
C VAL A 204 1.96 -2.79 -0.34
N SER A 205 1.57 -3.94 0.19
CA SER A 205 0.33 -4.16 0.95
C SER A 205 0.62 -5.04 2.17
N GLU A 206 -0.43 -5.41 2.90
CA GLU A 206 -0.34 -6.27 4.09
C GLU A 206 0.52 -7.53 3.86
N THR A 207 0.34 -8.20 2.73
CA THR A 207 1.04 -9.47 2.44
C THR A 207 2.50 -9.29 2.04
N THR A 208 2.86 -8.12 1.48
CA THR A 208 4.19 -7.87 0.88
C THR A 208 5.06 -6.92 1.70
N MET A 209 4.50 -6.18 2.66
CA MET A 209 5.18 -5.14 3.43
C MET A 209 6.47 -5.63 4.10
N LYS A 210 6.42 -6.82 4.73
CA LYS A 210 7.59 -7.42 5.39
C LYS A 210 8.75 -7.67 4.42
N PHE A 211 8.46 -8.25 3.27
CA PHE A 211 9.48 -8.55 2.26
C PHE A 211 10.00 -7.30 1.60
N PHE A 212 9.15 -6.29 1.41
CA PHE A 212 9.55 -4.98 0.91
C PHE A 212 10.54 -4.27 1.86
N LEU A 213 10.27 -4.28 3.17
CA LEU A 213 11.19 -3.75 4.19
C LEU A 213 12.53 -4.49 4.19
N GLN A 214 12.52 -5.83 4.12
CA GLN A 214 13.75 -6.63 4.05
C GLN A 214 14.55 -6.33 2.78
N PHE A 215 13.88 -6.29 1.62
CA PHE A 215 14.50 -5.98 0.34
C PHE A 215 15.15 -4.60 0.35
N THR A 216 14.43 -3.56 0.79
CA THR A 216 14.96 -2.18 0.82
C THR A 216 16.12 -2.02 1.80
N PHE A 217 16.08 -2.72 2.94
CA PHE A 217 17.20 -2.78 3.88
C PHE A 217 18.46 -3.38 3.24
N TYR A 218 18.37 -4.59 2.69
CA TYR A 218 19.54 -5.25 2.09
C TYR A 218 20.02 -4.55 0.81
N ALA A 219 19.11 -3.96 0.03
CA ALA A 219 19.48 -3.12 -1.10
C ALA A 219 20.27 -1.87 -0.67
N SER A 220 19.88 -1.23 0.45
CA SER A 220 20.64 -0.12 1.01
C SER A 220 22.03 -0.56 1.46
N LEU A 221 22.16 -1.72 2.11
CA LEU A 221 23.45 -2.26 2.52
C LEU A 221 24.33 -2.64 1.31
N LEU A 222 23.74 -3.26 0.28
CA LEU A 222 24.45 -3.61 -0.96
C LEU A 222 25.00 -2.36 -1.64
N SER A 223 24.16 -1.34 -1.82
CA SER A 223 24.57 -0.07 -2.43
C SER A 223 25.63 0.66 -1.60
N LEU A 224 25.56 0.60 -0.26
CA LEU A 224 26.59 1.15 0.62
C LEU A 224 27.93 0.42 0.46
N ILE A 225 27.92 -0.92 0.39
CA ILE A 225 29.14 -1.71 0.17
C ILE A 225 29.76 -1.35 -1.17
N VAL A 226 28.97 -1.31 -2.26
CA VAL A 226 29.47 -0.90 -3.58
C VAL A 226 30.08 0.50 -3.51
N LEU A 227 29.38 1.46 -2.89
CA LEU A 227 29.84 2.83 -2.74
C LEU A 227 31.17 2.92 -2.00
N VAL A 228 31.25 2.30 -0.80
CA VAL A 228 32.45 2.36 0.05
C VAL A 228 33.63 1.68 -0.63
N VAL A 229 33.44 0.47 -1.15
CA VAL A 229 34.52 -0.30 -1.79
C VAL A 229 35.05 0.42 -3.02
N THR A 230 34.18 0.88 -3.91
CA THR A 230 34.60 1.58 -5.13
C THR A 230 35.23 2.94 -4.85
N ALA A 231 34.73 3.69 -3.85
CA ALA A 231 35.31 4.97 -3.46
C ALA A 231 36.70 4.80 -2.82
N LEU A 232 36.88 3.83 -1.92
CA LEU A 232 38.17 3.55 -1.31
C LEU A 232 39.20 3.11 -2.35
N SER A 233 38.82 2.25 -3.31
CA SER A 233 39.72 1.85 -4.39
C SER A 233 40.20 3.02 -5.24
N LEU A 234 39.33 4.00 -5.54
CA LEU A 234 39.75 5.22 -6.25
C LEU A 234 40.77 6.06 -5.46
N THR A 235 40.67 6.09 -4.12
CA THR A 235 41.65 6.83 -3.30
C THR A 235 43.03 6.17 -3.24
N GLN A 236 43.08 4.86 -3.49
CA GLN A 236 44.32 4.08 -3.47
C GLN A 236 45.03 4.08 -4.83
N ASP A 237 44.33 4.46 -5.90
CA ASP A 237 44.90 4.55 -7.23
C ASP A 237 45.65 5.88 -7.40
N ASN A 238 46.98 5.80 -7.57
CA ASN A 238 47.88 6.94 -7.78
C ASN A 238 47.76 7.54 -9.20
N GLY A 239 46.55 7.94 -9.61
CA GLY A 239 46.29 8.67 -10.86
C GLY A 239 45.79 7.84 -12.05
N ASP A 240 45.52 6.54 -11.87
CA ASP A 240 44.81 5.72 -12.87
C ASP A 240 43.29 5.83 -12.65
N ASN A 241 42.69 6.83 -13.31
CA ASN A 241 41.27 7.13 -13.16
C ASN A 241 40.42 6.19 -14.02
N ASP A 242 40.12 4.99 -13.51
CA ASP A 242 39.17 4.08 -14.18
C ASP A 242 37.76 4.71 -14.20
N ALA A 243 37.34 5.16 -15.38
CA ALA A 243 36.06 5.80 -15.60
C ALA A 243 34.87 4.93 -15.14
N GLN A 244 34.99 3.60 -15.19
CA GLN A 244 33.95 2.69 -14.71
C GLN A 244 33.81 2.73 -13.19
N LEU A 245 34.91 2.87 -12.43
CA LEU A 245 34.86 3.01 -10.98
C LEU A 245 34.24 4.36 -10.59
N ILE A 246 34.60 5.44 -11.27
CA ILE A 246 34.00 6.76 -11.03
C ILE A 246 32.48 6.71 -11.29
N ALA A 247 32.07 6.09 -12.40
CA ALA A 247 30.66 5.88 -12.69
C ALA A 247 29.98 5.01 -11.63
N ALA A 248 30.65 3.96 -11.13
CA ALA A 248 30.10 3.08 -10.11
C ALA A 248 29.87 3.80 -8.78
N VAL A 249 30.79 4.68 -8.36
CA VAL A 249 30.62 5.53 -7.17
C VAL A 249 29.39 6.43 -7.34
N ALA A 250 29.25 7.11 -8.48
CA ALA A 250 28.13 8.00 -8.74
C ALA A 250 26.78 7.24 -8.72
N VAL A 251 26.70 6.10 -9.41
CA VAL A 251 25.49 5.27 -9.43
C VAL A 251 25.19 4.71 -8.04
N ALA A 252 26.18 4.14 -7.35
CA ALA A 252 26.00 3.58 -6.02
C ALA A 252 25.55 4.62 -4.98
N ALA A 253 26.07 5.85 -5.05
CA ALA A 253 25.65 6.94 -4.18
C ALA A 253 24.18 7.30 -4.36
N VAL A 254 23.72 7.44 -5.62
CA VAL A 254 22.30 7.72 -5.91
C VAL A 254 21.42 6.59 -5.40
N PHE A 255 21.76 5.34 -5.71
CA PHE A 255 21.00 4.18 -5.25
C PHE A 255 20.99 4.07 -3.72
N PHE A 256 22.11 4.36 -3.05
CA PHE A 256 22.19 4.33 -1.59
C PHE A 256 21.25 5.35 -0.96
N VAL A 257 21.30 6.61 -1.39
CA VAL A 257 20.43 7.68 -0.87
C VAL A 257 18.95 7.33 -1.07
N PHE A 258 18.58 6.83 -2.25
CA PHE A 258 17.20 6.41 -2.51
C PHE A 258 16.80 5.19 -1.66
N ALA A 259 17.63 4.16 -1.60
CA ALA A 259 17.33 2.93 -0.87
C ALA A 259 17.21 3.18 0.64
N ILE A 260 18.15 3.92 1.25
CA ILE A 260 18.10 4.26 2.68
C ILE A 260 16.93 5.20 2.99
N GLY A 261 16.58 6.12 2.08
CA GLY A 261 15.41 6.99 2.23
C GLY A 261 14.10 6.21 2.22
N ILE A 262 13.93 5.28 1.27
CA ILE A 262 12.74 4.43 1.19
C ILE A 262 12.66 3.52 2.43
N PHE A 263 13.77 2.85 2.80
CA PHE A 263 13.81 2.00 3.99
C PHE A 263 13.48 2.81 5.25
N GLY A 264 14.17 3.94 5.47
CA GLY A 264 14.01 4.77 6.65
C GLY A 264 12.59 5.32 6.79
N ASN A 265 12.00 5.84 5.70
CA ASN A 265 10.62 6.32 5.72
C ASN A 265 9.62 5.19 5.99
N THR A 266 9.80 4.03 5.36
CA THR A 266 8.92 2.87 5.56
C THR A 266 9.05 2.31 6.98
N PHE A 267 10.26 2.29 7.53
CA PHE A 267 10.52 1.87 8.89
C PHE A 267 9.96 2.87 9.92
N ALA A 268 10.04 4.17 9.67
CA ALA A 268 9.41 5.20 10.49
C ALA A 268 7.88 5.07 10.52
N MET A 269 7.27 4.74 9.38
CA MET A 269 5.85 4.41 9.30
C MET A 269 5.52 3.11 10.02
N LEU A 270 6.39 2.10 9.94
CA LEU A 270 6.24 0.84 10.67
C LEU A 270 6.23 1.05 12.19
N ILE A 271 7.18 1.81 12.75
CA ILE A 271 7.23 2.04 14.21
C ILE A 271 6.02 2.81 14.73
N THR A 272 5.31 3.56 13.88
CA THR A 272 4.07 4.27 14.21
C THR A 272 2.82 3.55 13.71
N ASN A 273 2.93 2.34 13.16
CA ASN A 273 1.83 1.59 12.52
C ASN A 273 0.98 2.46 11.56
N ARG A 274 1.63 3.25 10.72
CA ARG A 274 0.96 4.04 9.67
C ARG A 274 1.26 3.45 8.30
N THR A 275 0.31 3.53 7.40
CA THR A 275 0.57 3.35 5.97
C THR A 275 0.96 4.68 5.34
N THR A 276 1.52 4.65 4.14
CA THR A 276 1.86 5.88 3.39
C THR A 276 0.64 6.76 3.16
N VAL A 277 -0.52 6.16 2.86
CA VAL A 277 -1.78 6.90 2.64
C VAL A 277 -2.21 7.63 3.91
N GLU A 278 -2.15 6.96 5.06
CA GLU A 278 -2.49 7.55 6.36
C GLU A 278 -1.48 8.61 6.80
N SER A 279 -0.19 8.42 6.49
CA SER A 279 0.85 9.40 6.80
C SER A 279 0.75 10.69 5.97
N LEU A 280 0.13 10.64 4.79
CA LEU A 280 -0.22 11.83 4.01
C LEU A 280 -1.44 12.55 4.60
N GLY A 281 -2.38 11.80 5.17
CA GLY A 281 -3.58 12.29 5.84
C GLY A 281 -3.38 12.65 7.32
N LYS A 282 -2.33 13.41 7.68
CA LYS A 282 -1.94 13.64 9.09
C LYS A 282 -3.04 14.25 10.00
N THR A 283 -4.07 14.87 9.43
CA THR A 283 -5.20 15.47 10.16
C THR A 283 -6.51 14.68 10.01
N GLN A 284 -6.47 13.49 9.41
CA GLN A 284 -7.67 12.69 9.24
C GLN A 284 -8.15 12.15 10.58
N SER A 285 -9.47 12.14 10.74
CA SER A 285 -10.18 11.39 11.78
C SER A 285 -10.72 10.11 11.17
N TYR A 286 -10.78 9.06 11.98
CA TYR A 286 -11.38 7.79 11.62
C TYR A 286 -12.73 7.67 12.31
N ALA A 287 -13.76 7.30 11.54
CA ALA A 287 -15.05 6.92 12.10
C ALA A 287 -15.14 5.39 12.17
N PHE A 288 -15.58 4.87 13.30
CA PHE A 288 -15.69 3.46 13.61
C PHE A 288 -17.13 3.12 14.00
N ALA A 289 -17.58 1.94 13.58
CA ALA A 289 -18.72 1.27 14.18
C ALA A 289 -18.21 0.21 15.16
N VAL A 290 -18.63 0.32 16.43
CA VAL A 290 -18.21 -0.58 17.52
C VAL A 290 -19.42 -1.32 18.05
N LEU A 291 -19.33 -2.65 18.09
CA LEU A 291 -20.37 -3.50 18.65
C LEU A 291 -20.56 -3.19 20.14
N ILE A 292 -21.77 -2.79 20.51
CA ILE A 292 -22.15 -2.57 21.90
C ILE A 292 -22.48 -3.94 22.49
N THR A 293 -21.70 -4.33 23.49
CA THR A 293 -21.98 -5.53 24.26
C THR A 293 -22.77 -5.15 25.53
N PRO A 294 -23.59 -6.05 26.08
CA PRO A 294 -24.32 -5.79 27.32
C PRO A 294 -23.41 -5.39 28.49
N ASP A 295 -22.16 -5.84 28.49
CA ASP A 295 -21.15 -5.49 29.51
C ASP A 295 -20.75 -4.00 29.47
N TRP A 296 -20.76 -3.39 28.28
CA TRP A 296 -20.34 -2.00 28.08
C TRP A 296 -21.43 -1.00 28.44
N TYR A 297 -22.69 -1.40 28.27
CA TYR A 297 -23.84 -0.58 28.60
C TYR A 297 -24.93 -1.49 29.16
N PRO A 298 -24.91 -1.79 30.47
CA PRO A 298 -25.91 -2.63 31.08
C PRO A 298 -27.28 -1.99 30.87
N HIS A 299 -28.17 -2.73 30.19
CA HIS A 299 -29.56 -2.32 30.04
C HIS A 299 -30.19 -2.32 31.43
N ASP A 300 -30.39 -1.15 32.01
CA ASP A 300 -31.21 -1.01 33.21
C ASP A 300 -32.67 -1.30 32.84
N THR A 301 -33.16 -2.47 33.25
CA THR A 301 -34.53 -2.91 33.01
C THR A 301 -35.55 -2.24 33.95
N SER A 302 -35.10 -1.43 34.91
CA SER A 302 -35.92 -0.90 36.00
C SER A 302 -36.39 0.56 35.81
N GLY A 303 -36.02 1.21 34.71
CA GLY A 303 -36.40 2.60 34.41
C GLY A 303 -36.41 2.95 32.91
N PRO A 304 -36.82 4.18 32.54
CA PRO A 304 -36.76 4.63 31.16
C PRO A 304 -35.31 4.60 30.64
N GLN A 305 -35.11 3.96 29.49
CA GLN A 305 -33.80 3.75 28.89
C GLN A 305 -33.13 5.10 28.59
N LYS A 306 -31.98 5.36 29.21
CA LYS A 306 -31.19 6.56 28.90
C LYS A 306 -30.72 6.48 27.44
N PRO A 307 -30.80 7.56 26.66
CA PRO A 307 -30.28 7.58 25.31
C PRO A 307 -28.76 7.38 25.32
N PHE A 308 -28.25 6.67 24.31
CA PHE A 308 -26.80 6.53 24.14
C PHE A 308 -26.16 7.91 23.90
N PRO A 309 -24.96 8.17 24.42
CA PRO A 309 -24.25 9.44 24.21
C PRO A 309 -23.65 9.58 22.80
N PHE A 310 -23.86 8.59 21.92
CA PHE A 310 -23.35 8.51 20.57
C PHE A 310 -24.42 7.95 19.63
N ASP A 311 -24.25 8.18 18.33
CA ASP A 311 -25.14 7.64 17.30
C ASP A 311 -25.07 6.12 17.28
N VAL A 312 -26.23 5.47 17.24
CA VAL A 312 -26.33 4.00 17.16
C VAL A 312 -26.95 3.55 15.85
N LYS A 313 -26.44 2.44 15.30
CA LYS A 313 -26.96 1.82 14.09
C LYS A 313 -27.06 0.30 14.24
N THR A 314 -28.03 -0.28 13.57
CA THR A 314 -28.13 -1.72 13.34
C THR A 314 -27.87 -2.01 11.86
N PHE A 315 -27.39 -3.21 11.56
CA PHE A 315 -27.11 -3.62 10.18
C PHE A 315 -28.00 -4.81 9.80
N PRO A 316 -28.53 -4.88 8.57
CA PRO A 316 -29.44 -5.94 8.15
C PRO A 316 -28.90 -7.36 8.34
N ALA A 317 -27.58 -7.55 8.16
CA ALA A 317 -26.93 -8.85 8.34
C ALA A 317 -26.70 -9.24 9.81
N ALA A 318 -26.95 -8.34 10.75
CA ALA A 318 -26.85 -8.56 12.20
C ALA A 318 -27.92 -7.71 12.91
N PRO A 319 -29.21 -8.09 12.78
CA PRO A 319 -30.33 -7.27 13.26
C PRO A 319 -30.34 -7.11 14.78
N ASP A 320 -29.82 -8.11 15.50
CA ASP A 320 -29.75 -8.12 16.96
C ASP A 320 -28.48 -7.41 17.50
N ALA A 321 -27.60 -6.97 16.62
CA ALA A 321 -26.35 -6.31 16.98
C ALA A 321 -26.48 -4.78 16.88
N LEU A 322 -26.27 -4.10 18.00
CA LEU A 322 -26.27 -2.64 18.07
C LEU A 322 -24.83 -2.10 17.99
N TYR A 323 -24.60 -1.14 17.11
CA TYR A 323 -23.29 -0.53 16.90
C TYR A 323 -23.29 0.94 17.27
N GLY A 324 -22.34 1.36 18.11
CA GLY A 324 -22.05 2.76 18.38
C GLY A 324 -21.11 3.34 17.33
N ILE A 325 -21.48 4.48 16.76
CA ILE A 325 -20.66 5.22 15.80
C ILE A 325 -19.82 6.22 16.58
N MET A 326 -18.50 6.04 16.55
CA MET A 326 -17.55 6.89 17.24
C MET A 326 -16.46 7.37 16.29
N SER A 327 -15.90 8.55 16.55
CA SER A 327 -14.83 9.12 15.75
C SER A 327 -13.62 9.44 16.59
N THR A 328 -12.43 9.20 16.05
CA THR A 328 -11.17 9.61 16.68
C THR A 328 -11.01 11.12 16.61
N ARG A 329 -10.14 11.66 17.47
CA ARG A 329 -9.71 13.05 17.34
C ARG A 329 -8.88 13.21 16.05
N PRO A 330 -8.90 14.40 15.41
CA PRO A 330 -8.06 14.67 14.25
C PRO A 330 -6.58 14.37 14.55
N GLY A 331 -5.95 13.52 13.73
CA GLY A 331 -4.53 13.15 13.85
C GLY A 331 -4.22 12.05 14.87
N GLU A 332 -5.22 11.56 15.59
CA GLU A 332 -5.10 10.40 16.47
C GLU A 332 -4.85 9.12 15.64
N ASN A 333 -4.00 8.22 16.16
CA ASN A 333 -3.64 7.00 15.48
C ASN A 333 -4.18 5.77 16.25
N PRO A 334 -5.36 5.25 15.89
CA PRO A 334 -5.97 4.12 16.59
C PRO A 334 -5.21 2.81 16.39
N TRP A 335 -4.27 2.76 15.43
CA TRP A 335 -3.49 1.57 15.11
C TRP A 335 -2.17 1.49 15.88
N ASP A 336 -1.78 2.54 16.60
CA ASP A 336 -0.50 2.56 17.32
C ASP A 336 -0.58 1.72 18.60
N LEU A 337 0.16 0.61 18.62
CA LEU A 337 0.27 -0.30 19.76
C LEU A 337 1.57 -0.08 20.56
N GLY A 338 2.38 0.90 20.18
CA GLY A 338 3.75 1.12 20.64
C GLY A 338 4.79 0.51 19.70
N ALA A 339 5.96 1.15 19.60
CA ALA A 339 6.97 0.89 18.56
C ALA A 339 7.28 -0.59 18.30
N TRP A 340 7.60 -1.36 19.34
CA TRP A 340 7.95 -2.77 19.19
C TRP A 340 6.77 -3.68 18.85
N ARG A 341 5.56 -3.34 19.33
CA ARG A 341 4.33 -4.08 18.99
C ARG A 341 3.92 -3.81 17.55
N ASN A 342 4.15 -2.59 17.06
CA ASN A 342 3.94 -2.21 15.67
C ASN A 342 4.93 -2.92 14.74
N VAL A 343 6.21 -2.97 15.11
CA VAL A 343 7.20 -3.75 14.35
C VAL A 343 6.81 -5.23 14.33
N GLY A 344 6.41 -5.77 15.49
CA GLY A 344 5.97 -7.17 15.62
C GLY A 344 4.70 -7.51 14.83
N SER A 345 3.82 -6.55 14.55
CA SER A 345 2.60 -6.79 13.77
C SER A 345 2.89 -7.05 12.29
N VAL A 346 4.00 -6.54 11.75
CA VAL A 346 4.43 -6.77 10.36
C VAL A 346 5.53 -7.82 10.26
N MET A 347 6.55 -7.76 11.13
CA MET A 347 7.70 -8.66 11.04
C MET A 347 7.41 -10.05 11.63
N GLY A 348 6.38 -10.18 12.47
CA GLY A 348 6.04 -11.38 13.22
C GLY A 348 6.82 -11.47 14.55
N LYS A 349 6.33 -12.32 15.47
CA LYS A 349 6.91 -12.49 16.82
C LYS A 349 8.11 -13.44 16.87
N SER A 350 8.41 -14.15 15.78
CA SER A 350 9.58 -15.01 15.66
C SER A 350 10.02 -15.16 14.20
N VAL A 351 11.30 -15.48 13.99
CA VAL A 351 11.91 -15.68 12.66
C VAL A 351 11.20 -16.80 11.87
N ARG A 352 10.67 -17.81 12.57
CA ARG A 352 9.94 -18.96 11.98
C ARG A 352 8.45 -18.72 11.75
N GLN A 353 7.85 -17.74 12.41
CA GLN A 353 6.42 -17.43 12.29
C GLN A 353 6.15 -16.41 11.17
N GLY A 354 6.95 -16.47 10.10
CA GLY A 354 6.70 -15.75 8.86
C GLY A 354 5.69 -16.43 7.93
N GLU A 355 5.23 -17.64 8.27
CA GLU A 355 4.42 -18.48 7.37
C GLU A 355 3.00 -18.76 7.85
N LYS A 356 2.66 -18.42 9.10
CA LYS A 356 1.30 -18.66 9.63
C LYS A 356 0.48 -17.38 9.61
N TRP A 357 -0.10 -17.10 8.45
CA TRP A 357 -1.20 -16.14 8.32
C TRP A 357 -2.39 -16.64 9.13
N ARG A 358 -2.79 -15.88 10.14
CA ARG A 358 -4.02 -16.12 10.90
C ARG A 358 -5.13 -15.39 10.13
N GLY A 359 -5.74 -16.11 9.20
CA GLY A 359 -7.02 -15.72 8.63
C GLY A 359 -8.10 -15.95 9.67
N GLU A 360 -8.56 -14.86 10.28
CA GLU A 360 -9.79 -14.81 11.06
C GLU A 360 -10.63 -13.64 10.53
#